data_AF-A0A3D1X960-F1
#
_entry.id   AF-A0A3D1X960-F1
#
_cell.length_a   1.000
_cell.length_b   1.000
_cell.length_c   1.000
_cell.angle_alpha   90.00
_cell.angle_beta   90.00
_cell.angle_gamma   90.00
#
_symmetry.space_group_name_H-M   'P 1'
#
loop_
_entity.id
_entity.type
_entity.pdbx_description
1 polymer ?
#
loop_
_entity_poly.entity_id
_entity_poly.type
_entity_poly.pdbx_seq_one_letter_code
_entity_poly.pdbx_strand_id
1 'polypeptide(L)' 'MGEQERRVLNNALASTHMDGFTVTEQTERDCIRLLSGEVSVVDLVREILSRPSKTVRYGVRR' A
#
# COMPACT_ATOMS: atom_id res chain seq x y z
N MET A 1 5.16 11.72 -9.81
CA MET A 1 5.48 11.83 -8.37
C MET A 1 6.86 12.45 -8.22
N GLY A 2 6.96 13.55 -7.48
CA GLY A 2 8.22 14.19 -7.13
C GLY A 2 8.98 13.44 -6.03
N GLU A 3 10.25 13.81 -5.83
CA GLU A 3 11.11 13.18 -4.82
C GLU A 3 10.55 13.33 -3.40
N GLN A 4 10.00 14.49 -3.07
CA GLN A 4 9.42 14.77 -1.75
C GLN A 4 8.21 13.89 -1.46
N GLU A 5 7.29 13.75 -2.42
CA GLU A 5 6.10 12.91 -2.29
C GLU A 5 6.51 11.44 -2.08
N ARG A 6 7.54 10.99 -2.79
CA ARG A 6 8.09 9.63 -2.63
C ARG A 6 8.68 9.40 -1.24
N ARG A 7 9.39 10.40 -0.67
CA ARG A 7 9.90 10.32 0.71
C ARG A 7 8.76 10.25 1.73
N VAL A 8 7.71 11.06 1.57
CA VAL A 8 6.53 11.04 2.46
C VAL A 8 5.81 9.70 2.38
N LEU A 9 5.63 9.15 1.17
CA LEU A 9 5.06 7.81 0.99
C LEU A 9 5.88 6.74 1.70
N ASN A 10 7.20 6.72 1.51
CA ASN A 10 8.08 5.74 2.15
C ASN A 10 8.01 5.82 3.68
N ASN A 11 7.96 7.03 4.24
CA ASN A 11 7.81 7.21 5.69
C ASN A 11 6.47 6.66 6.21
N ALA A 12 5.37 6.90 5.49
CA ALA A 12 4.05 6.38 5.86
C ALA A 12 4.00 4.84 5.80
N LEU A 13 4.60 4.24 4.76
CA LEU A 13 4.70 2.78 4.62
C LEU A 13 5.56 2.17 5.72
N ALA A 14 6.69 2.80 6.06
CA ALA A 14 7.55 2.36 7.15
C ALA A 14 6.82 2.40 8.51
N SER A 15 6.08 3.48 8.80
CA SER A 15 5.26 3.57 10.01
C SER A 15 4.21 2.46 10.07
N THR A 16 3.50 2.22 8.96
CA THR A 16 2.49 1.17 8.86
C THR A 16 3.09 -0.23 9.10
N HIS A 17 4.31 -0.45 8.60
CA HIS A 17 5.05 -1.68 8.86
C HIS A 17 5.47 -1.84 10.32
N MET A 18 5.90 -0.75 10.98
CA MET A 18 6.24 -0.74 12.40
C MET A 18 5.02 -1.07 13.28
N ASP A 19 3.83 -0.68 12.85
CA ASP A 19 2.55 -1.01 13.51
C ASP A 19 2.12 -2.47 13.29
N GLY A 20 2.94 -3.28 12.62
CA GLY A 20 2.71 -4.71 12.41
C GLY A 20 1.86 -5.05 11.19
N PHE A 21 1.51 -4.07 10.35
CA PHE A 21 0.81 -4.33 9.10
C PHE A 21 1.78 -4.78 8.01
N THR A 22 1.32 -5.70 7.17
CA THR A 22 2.11 -6.13 6.01
C THR A 22 1.92 -5.13 4.88
N VAL A 23 2.98 -4.40 4.56
CA VAL A 23 3.07 -3.61 3.33
C VAL A 23 3.59 -4.54 2.23
N THR A 24 2.79 -4.73 1.18
CA THR A 24 3.17 -5.53 0.01
C THR A 24 3.57 -4.62 -1.15
N GLU A 25 4.30 -5.15 -2.14
CA GLU A 25 4.58 -4.42 -3.39
C GLU A 25 3.31 -3.89 -4.07
N GLN A 26 2.20 -4.64 -3.96
CA GLN A 26 0.91 -4.21 -4.46
C GLN A 26 0.38 -2.99 -3.70
N THR A 27 0.54 -2.95 -2.37
CA THR A 27 0.19 -1.81 -1.53
C THR A 27 0.96 -0.56 -1.96
N GLU A 28 2.27 -0.68 -2.19
CA GLU A 28 3.09 0.44 -2.67
C GLU A 28 2.60 0.95 -4.02
N ARG A 29 2.35 0.04 -4.97
CA ARG A 29 1.87 0.37 -6.31
C ARG A 29 0.51 1.05 -6.28
N ASP A 30 -0.40 0.58 -5.44
CA ASP A 30 -1.73 1.17 -5.26
C ASP A 30 -1.62 2.59 -4.70
N CYS A 31 -0.76 2.83 -3.71
CA CYS A 31 -0.51 4.17 -3.18
C CYS A 31 0.10 5.10 -4.24
N ILE A 32 1.05 4.61 -5.05
CA ILE A 32 1.64 5.42 -6.13
C ILE A 32 0.57 5.80 -7.15
N ARG A 33 -0.23 4.85 -7.63
CA ARG A 33 -1.33 5.10 -8.60
C ARG A 33 -2.34 6.10 -8.06
N LEU A 34 -2.67 6.00 -6.77
CA LEU A 34 -3.60 6.92 -6.12
C LEU A 34 -3.03 8.34 -6.04
N LEU A 35 -1.77 8.47 -5.59
CA LEU A 35 -1.10 9.76 -5.43
C LEU A 35 -0.75 10.42 -6.78
N SER A 36 -0.52 9.64 -7.83
CA SER A 36 -0.32 10.17 -9.19
C SER A 36 -1.62 10.52 -9.90
N GLY A 37 -2.79 10.20 -9.33
CA GLY A 37 -4.10 10.41 -9.96
C GLY A 37 -4.42 9.43 -11.08
N GLU A 38 -3.64 8.35 -11.24
CA GLU A 38 -3.89 7.28 -12.21
C GLU A 38 -5.13 6.44 -11.87
N VAL A 39 -5.56 6.44 -10.60
CA VAL A 39 -6.76 5.75 -10.13
C VAL A 39 -7.52 6.61 -9.13
N SER A 40 -8.85 6.60 -9.20
CA SER A 40 -9.68 7.26 -8.19
C SER A 40 -9.73 6.43 -6.91
N VAL A 41 -10.05 7.07 -5.78
CA VAL A 41 -10.27 6.35 -4.51
C VAL A 41 -11.36 5.28 -4.67
N VAL A 42 -12.45 5.60 -5.37
CA VAL A 42 -13.59 4.70 -5.55
C VAL A 42 -13.19 3.47 -6.35
N ASP A 43 -12.44 3.65 -7.43
CA ASP A 43 -11.99 2.55 -8.28
C ASP A 43 -10.94 1.70 -7.58
N LEU A 44 -10.03 2.33 -6.84
CA LEU A 44 -9.02 1.59 -6.08
C LEU A 44 -9.64 0.72 -4.98
N VAL A 45 -10.64 1.24 -4.25
CA VAL A 45 -11.36 0.45 -3.25
C VAL A 45 -12.09 -0.72 -3.89
N ARG A 46 -12.75 -0.51 -5.04
CA ARG A 46 -13.41 -1.58 -5.80
C ARG A 46 -12.40 -2.65 -6.25
N GLU A 47 -11.25 -2.25 -6.78
CA GLU A 47 -10.17 -3.15 -7.15
C GLU A 47 -9.72 -3.97 -5.93
N ILE A 48 -9.43 -3.33 -4.80
CA ILE A 48 -8.99 -4.00 -3.57
C ILE A 48 -10.01 -5.04 -3.10
N LEU A 49 -11.29 -4.69 -3.06
CA LEU A 49 -12.37 -5.59 -2.63
C LEU A 49 -12.60 -6.76 -3.60
N SER A 50 -12.32 -6.56 -4.90
CA SER A 50 -12.46 -7.60 -5.92
C SER A 50 -11.30 -8.61 -5.94
N ARG A 51 -10.19 -8.31 -5.26
CA ARG A 51 -9.01 -9.18 -5.28
C ARG A 51 -9.27 -10.43 -4.43
N PRO A 52 -8.91 -11.63 -4.91
CA PRO A 52 -8.91 -12.81 -4.07
C PRO A 52 -7.95 -12.57 -2.90
N SER A 53 -8.37 -12.89 -1.68
CA SER A 53 -7.54 -12.71 -0.48
C SER A 53 -6.27 -13.54 -0.65
N LYS A 54 -5.14 -12.88 -0.97
CA LYS A 54 -3.85 -13.53 -0.83
C LYS A 54 -3.65 -13.75 0.66
N THR A 55 -3.49 -15.00 1.08
CA THR A 55 -3.13 -15.34 2.46
C THR A 55 -1.86 -14.56 2.82
N VAL A 56 -2.02 -13.49 3.59
CA VAL A 56 -0.91 -12.78 4.21
C VAL A 56 -0.40 -13.70 5.31
N ARG A 57 0.73 -14.36 5.08
CA ARG A 57 1.37 -15.17 6.13
C ARG A 57 1.86 -14.21 7.19
N TYR A 58 1.13 -14.09 8.30
CA TYR A 58 1.64 -13.47 9.52
C TYR A 58 2.86 -14.29 9.97
N GLY A 59 4.05 -13.80 9.66
CA GLY A 59 5.28 -14.37 10.17
C GLY A 59 5.33 -14.14 11.67
N VAL A 60 5.02 -15.17 12.45
CA VAL A 60 5.29 -15.19 13.90
C VAL A 60 6.81 -15.17 14.05
N ARG A 61 7.38 -13.99 14.35
CA ARG A 61 8.75 -13.91 14.87
C ARG A 61 8.73 -14.51 16.27
N ARG A 62 9.42 -15.64 16.44
CA ARG A 62 9.79 -16.20 17.75
C ARG A 62 10.84 -15.32 18.42
#